data_AF-A0AAD5LH98-F1
#
_entry.id   AF-A0AAD5LH98-F1
#
_cell.length_a   1.000
_cell.length_b   1.000
_cell.length_c   1.000
_cell.angle_alpha   90.00
_cell.angle_beta   90.00
_cell.angle_gamma   90.00
#
_symmetry.space_group_name_H-M   'P 1'
#
loop_
_entity.id
_entity.type
_entity.pdbx_description
1 polymer ?
#
loop_
_entity_poly.entity_id
_entity_poly.type
_entity_poly.pdbx_seq_one_letter_code
_entity_poly.pdbx_strand_id
1 'polypeptide(L)'
;MKTRYHARSPNTMSATKNATAPSGSAKLVDDPAVISENGKYYKNKQSSPKKTDAGYSVDDEVQPAVEIVWKNVLIYIYLHGAALYGFYLCFTAAKLATLLWAYVLVVFGEFGITAGAHRLWAHRCYKAKLPLRVFLAVGQTLALQNDIYVWSRDHRVHHKFSETNADPHNANRGFFFSHVGWLLCKKHPDVIRRGKTVDVNDLLQDPVVFYQRKFYLPLILITCVVMPTVVPWYYWGESLTTAFFVASIFRYVITLNVTWLVNSAAHMWGNHPYDKGINPAENRFVAFLSIGEGWHNYHHVFPWDYKASELGKFSINPTKAIIDFFAWLGLAYDLKSVPERIIRNRVQRTGDGTHPFALEDSPYAFDDMEFEEAQFCEIIPKEKGDKKL
;
A
#
# COMPACT_ATOMS: atom_id res chain seq x y z
N MET A 1 34.21 -50.27 18.87
CA MET A 1 33.98 -49.94 17.44
C MET A 1 32.70 -50.64 17.00
N LYS A 2 31.70 -49.88 16.51
CA LYS A 2 30.38 -50.30 15.98
C LYS A 2 29.38 -50.94 16.98
N THR A 3 28.51 -50.08 17.52
CA THR A 3 27.29 -50.41 18.26
C THR A 3 26.18 -50.91 17.33
N ARG A 4 25.48 -51.97 17.78
CA ARG A 4 24.35 -52.65 17.15
C ARG A 4 23.05 -51.87 17.42
N TYR A 5 22.16 -51.79 16.43
CA TYR A 5 20.75 -51.46 16.66
C TYR A 5 19.88 -52.67 16.28
N HIS A 6 19.13 -53.14 17.26
CA HIS A 6 18.12 -54.19 17.16
C HIS A 6 16.78 -53.60 16.70
N ALA A 7 16.10 -54.33 15.81
CA ALA A 7 14.69 -54.15 15.51
C ALA A 7 13.80 -54.54 16.71
N ARG A 8 12.79 -53.73 17.00
CA ARG A 8 11.58 -54.11 17.73
C ARG A 8 10.36 -53.40 17.14
N SER A 9 9.30 -54.17 16.99
CA SER A 9 7.90 -53.81 16.72
C SER A 9 7.06 -54.67 17.67
N PRO A 10 5.75 -54.49 17.86
CA PRO A 10 4.94 -53.28 18.08
C PRO A 10 4.18 -53.38 19.43
N ASN A 11 3.60 -52.28 19.94
CA ASN A 11 2.21 -52.24 20.41
C ASN A 11 1.80 -50.92 21.09
N THR A 12 0.60 -50.48 20.68
CA THR A 12 -0.45 -49.77 21.44
C THR A 12 -0.16 -48.39 22.02
N MET A 13 -0.74 -47.35 21.40
CA MET A 13 -1.93 -46.70 21.96
C MET A 13 -2.74 -45.99 20.86
N SER A 14 -4.05 -46.28 20.89
CA SER A 14 -5.12 -45.63 20.14
C SER A 14 -5.54 -44.35 20.88
N ALA A 15 -6.30 -43.47 20.18
CA ALA A 15 -6.92 -42.21 20.61
C ALA A 15 -5.99 -40.99 20.48
N THR A 16 -6.35 -39.86 19.84
CA THR A 16 -7.67 -39.36 19.42
C THR A 16 -7.48 -38.31 18.33
N LYS A 17 -8.28 -38.40 17.27
CA LYS A 17 -8.66 -37.26 16.43
C LYS A 17 -9.39 -36.25 17.33
N ASN A 18 -9.00 -34.97 17.27
CA ASN A 18 -9.80 -33.75 17.47
C ASN A 18 -8.90 -32.58 17.88
N ALA A 19 -8.24 -31.94 16.91
CA ALA A 19 -7.81 -30.56 17.08
C ALA A 19 -9.03 -29.68 16.80
N THR A 20 -9.79 -29.39 17.84
CA THR A 20 -10.86 -28.40 17.85
C THR A 20 -10.29 -27.02 17.51
N ALA A 21 -10.89 -26.37 16.52
CA ALA A 21 -10.64 -24.96 16.21
C ALA A 21 -10.85 -24.11 17.47
N PRO A 22 -10.05 -23.06 17.72
CA PRO A 22 -10.32 -22.16 18.83
C PRO A 22 -11.59 -21.36 18.53
N SER A 23 -12.70 -21.80 19.13
CA SER A 23 -13.94 -21.05 19.25
C SER A 23 -13.72 -19.90 20.22
N GLY A 24 -13.20 -18.79 19.70
CA GLY A 24 -13.10 -17.53 20.42
C GLY A 24 -13.58 -16.43 19.50
N SER A 25 -14.86 -16.05 19.62
CA SER A 25 -15.39 -14.84 18.99
C SER A 25 -14.79 -13.62 19.68
N ALA A 26 -13.54 -13.30 19.36
CA ALA A 26 -12.99 -11.99 19.64
C ALA A 26 -13.76 -11.01 18.75
N LYS A 27 -14.62 -10.18 19.36
CA LYS A 27 -15.29 -9.08 18.68
C LYS A 27 -14.20 -8.27 17.96
N LEU A 28 -14.27 -8.28 16.64
CA LEU A 28 -13.44 -7.45 15.77
C LEU A 28 -13.68 -5.99 16.20
N VAL A 29 -12.60 -5.23 16.34
CA VAL A 29 -12.72 -3.78 16.54
C VAL A 29 -13.33 -3.23 15.25
N ASP A 30 -14.62 -2.92 15.31
CA ASP A 30 -15.31 -2.25 14.23
C ASP A 30 -14.69 -0.86 14.02
N ASP A 31 -14.47 -0.53 12.74
CA ASP A 31 -14.04 0.78 12.30
C ASP A 31 -15.02 1.84 12.85
N PRO A 32 -14.57 2.87 13.58
CA PRO A 32 -15.45 3.91 14.11
C PRO A 32 -16.20 4.69 13.01
N ALA A 33 -15.89 4.49 11.72
CA ALA A 33 -16.68 5.01 10.59
C ALA A 33 -17.93 4.15 10.25
N VAL A 34 -18.14 3.01 10.91
CA VAL A 34 -19.29 2.12 10.71
C VAL A 34 -20.25 2.33 11.88
N ILE A 35 -21.20 3.27 11.75
CA ILE A 35 -22.57 3.27 12.32
C ILE A 35 -23.28 4.55 11.87
N SER A 36 -24.34 4.39 11.07
CA SER A 36 -25.70 4.87 11.36
C SER A 36 -26.57 4.65 10.12
N GLU A 37 -27.42 3.63 10.15
CA GLU A 37 -28.60 3.57 9.29
C GLU A 37 -29.53 4.72 9.73
N ASN A 38 -29.82 5.64 8.80
CA ASN A 38 -30.90 6.62 8.75
C ASN A 38 -30.39 7.99 8.26
N GLY A 39 -30.13 8.11 6.96
CA GLY A 39 -29.82 9.39 6.31
C GLY A 39 -30.96 9.81 5.36
N LYS A 40 -31.52 11.01 5.56
CA LYS A 40 -32.45 11.66 4.63
C LYS A 40 -31.68 12.20 3.42
N TYR A 41 -32.20 11.97 2.21
CA TYR A 41 -31.61 12.45 0.95
C TYR A 41 -31.90 13.93 0.69
N TYR A 42 -30.88 14.71 0.28
CA TYR A 42 -31.03 16.09 -0.19
C TYR A 42 -30.38 16.24 -1.57
N LYS A 43 -31.08 16.89 -2.51
CA LYS A 43 -30.60 17.13 -3.89
C LYS A 43 -29.57 18.26 -3.90
N ASN A 44 -28.33 17.97 -4.28
CA ASN A 44 -27.37 18.97 -4.74
C ASN A 44 -27.32 19.01 -6.27
N LYS A 45 -27.31 20.22 -6.82
CA LYS A 45 -27.42 20.51 -8.24
C LYS A 45 -26.03 20.83 -8.78
N GLN A 46 -25.38 19.92 -9.52
CA GLN A 46 -24.27 20.31 -10.40
C GLN A 46 -23.93 19.31 -11.52
N SER A 47 -23.77 19.91 -12.71
CA SER A 47 -23.17 19.50 -14.00
C SER A 47 -23.57 18.18 -14.66
N SER A 48 -24.20 18.32 -15.83
CA SER A 48 -24.64 17.27 -16.76
C SER A 48 -23.51 16.33 -17.22
N PRO A 49 -23.76 15.02 -17.37
CA PRO A 49 -22.77 14.06 -17.85
C PRO A 49 -22.58 14.13 -19.37
N LYS A 50 -21.34 13.94 -19.84
CA LYS A 50 -21.04 13.60 -21.23
C LYS A 50 -21.46 12.15 -21.49
N LYS A 51 -22.22 11.93 -22.57
CA LYS A 51 -22.65 10.59 -23.02
C LYS A 51 -21.45 9.72 -23.37
N THR A 52 -21.48 8.46 -22.95
CA THR A 52 -20.61 7.38 -23.43
C THR A 52 -21.47 6.34 -24.14
N ASP A 53 -20.98 5.83 -25.27
CA ASP A 53 -21.72 4.96 -26.21
C ASP A 53 -21.78 3.49 -25.78
N ALA A 54 -22.13 3.22 -24.52
CA ALA A 54 -22.46 1.88 -24.06
C ALA A 54 -23.73 1.96 -23.22
N GLY A 55 -24.80 1.29 -23.69
CA GLY A 55 -26.17 1.36 -23.19
C GLY A 55 -26.40 0.82 -21.77
N TYR A 56 -25.67 1.32 -20.78
CA TYR A 56 -26.09 1.31 -19.39
C TYR A 56 -26.80 2.62 -19.08
N SER A 57 -28.09 2.54 -18.72
CA SER A 57 -28.75 3.65 -18.03
C SER A 57 -28.03 3.84 -16.70
N VAL A 58 -27.23 4.91 -16.59
CA VAL A 58 -26.83 5.42 -15.28
C VAL A 58 -28.12 5.97 -14.69
N ASP A 59 -28.82 5.13 -13.90
CA ASP A 59 -29.83 5.65 -13.00
C ASP A 59 -29.17 6.82 -12.26
N ASP A 60 -29.86 7.97 -12.22
CA ASP A 60 -29.46 9.16 -11.49
C ASP A 60 -29.42 8.83 -9.97
N GLU A 61 -28.48 7.98 -9.54
CA GLU A 61 -28.20 7.71 -8.14
C GLU A 61 -27.71 9.03 -7.56
N VAL A 62 -28.62 9.71 -6.85
CA VAL A 62 -28.35 10.93 -6.10
C VAL A 62 -27.17 10.63 -5.19
N GLN A 63 -26.03 11.23 -5.51
CA GLN A 63 -24.82 11.14 -4.71
C GLN A 63 -25.16 11.46 -3.25
N PRO A 64 -24.93 10.53 -2.30
CA PRO A 64 -25.24 10.77 -0.91
C PRO A 64 -24.46 11.98 -0.42
N ALA A 65 -25.10 12.81 0.41
CA ALA A 65 -24.45 13.96 1.01
C ALA A 65 -23.22 13.50 1.81
N VAL A 66 -22.13 14.26 1.71
CA VAL A 66 -20.90 13.98 2.45
C VAL A 66 -21.15 14.16 3.94
N GLU A 67 -21.01 13.09 4.71
CA GLU A 67 -21.13 13.14 6.16
C GLU A 67 -19.74 13.33 6.80
N ILE A 68 -19.52 14.50 7.40
CA ILE A 68 -18.24 14.86 8.03
C ILE A 68 -18.09 14.14 9.38
N VAL A 69 -16.93 13.53 9.59
CA VAL A 69 -16.52 12.92 10.86
C VAL A 69 -15.73 13.95 11.66
N TRP A 70 -16.42 14.82 12.40
CA TRP A 70 -15.80 15.95 13.13
C TRP A 70 -14.71 15.53 14.11
N LYS A 71 -14.79 14.33 14.69
CA LYS A 71 -13.72 13.76 15.50
C LYS A 71 -12.39 13.70 14.72
N ASN A 72 -12.43 13.22 13.48
CA ASN A 72 -11.23 13.11 12.65
C ASN A 72 -10.72 14.50 12.27
N VAL A 73 -11.62 15.42 11.92
CA VAL A 73 -11.27 16.82 11.62
C VAL A 73 -10.47 17.44 12.77
N LEU A 74 -10.97 17.33 14.01
CA LEU A 74 -10.29 17.87 15.19
C LEU A 74 -8.94 17.19 15.45
N ILE A 75 -8.87 15.86 15.28
CA ILE A 75 -7.60 15.11 15.42
C ILE A 75 -6.57 15.60 14.41
N TYR A 76 -6.94 15.75 13.13
CA TYR A 76 -6.00 16.19 12.10
C TYR A 76 -5.60 17.66 12.26
N ILE A 77 -6.50 18.54 12.69
CA ILE A 77 -6.15 19.94 13.03
C ILE A 77 -5.12 19.96 14.17
N TYR A 78 -5.38 19.23 15.25
CA TYR A 78 -4.45 19.15 16.37
C TYR A 78 -3.10 18.54 15.95
N LEU A 79 -3.14 17.45 15.19
CA LEU A 79 -1.94 16.74 14.72
C LEU A 79 -1.05 17.65 13.87
N HIS A 80 -1.62 18.37 12.91
CA HIS A 80 -0.86 19.29 12.05
C HIS A 80 -0.39 20.53 12.83
N GLY A 81 -1.20 21.06 13.75
CA GLY A 81 -0.77 22.14 14.64
C GLY A 81 0.41 21.74 15.54
N ALA A 82 0.36 20.55 16.12
CA ALA A 82 1.46 19.98 16.89
C ALA A 82 2.72 19.73 16.03
N ALA A 83 2.54 19.31 14.78
CA ALA A 83 3.65 19.16 13.84
C ALA A 83 4.28 20.49 13.44
N LEU A 84 3.53 21.59 13.34
CA LEU A 84 4.10 22.94 13.14
C LEU A 84 4.99 23.35 14.31
N TYR A 85 4.59 23.01 15.54
CA TYR A 85 5.46 23.19 16.70
C TYR A 85 6.72 22.31 16.64
N GLY A 86 6.57 21.03 16.26
CA GLY A 86 7.72 20.15 16.02
C GLY A 86 8.67 20.67 14.93
N PHE A 87 8.13 21.23 13.85
CA PHE A 87 8.91 21.88 12.79
C PHE A 87 9.70 23.08 13.32
N TYR A 88 9.07 23.94 14.12
CA TYR A 88 9.76 25.04 14.81
C TYR A 88 10.91 24.53 15.71
N LEU A 89 10.68 23.45 16.46
CA LEU A 89 11.71 22.84 17.31
C LEU A 89 12.88 22.25 16.51
N CYS A 90 12.67 21.84 15.25
CA CYS A 90 13.75 21.36 14.38
C CYS A 90 14.87 22.40 14.22
N PHE A 91 14.54 23.69 14.24
CA PHE A 91 15.50 24.78 14.04
C PHE A 91 15.97 25.44 15.34
N THR A 92 15.21 25.28 16.43
CA THR A 92 15.43 26.04 17.67
C THR A 92 15.94 25.21 18.83
N ALA A 93 15.70 23.89 18.83
CA ALA A 93 16.02 23.04 19.97
C ALA A 93 16.60 21.66 19.57
N ALA A 94 16.17 21.10 18.44
CA ALA A 94 16.53 19.74 18.06
C ALA A 94 18.02 19.57 17.81
N LYS A 95 18.60 18.55 18.46
CA LYS A 95 19.95 18.09 18.15
C LYS A 95 19.97 17.46 16.76
N LEU A 96 21.10 17.58 16.06
CA LEU A 96 21.29 16.95 14.75
C LEU A 96 20.99 15.44 14.77
N ALA A 97 21.38 14.74 15.84
CA ALA A 97 21.08 13.31 16.02
C ALA A 97 19.57 13.02 16.02
N THR A 98 18.75 13.89 16.62
CA THR A 98 17.28 13.78 16.63
C THR A 98 16.69 13.97 15.24
N LEU A 99 17.24 14.92 14.46
CA LEU A 99 16.81 15.14 13.08
C LEU A 99 17.16 13.95 12.18
N LEU A 100 18.39 13.42 12.30
CA LEU A 100 18.81 12.22 11.57
C LEU A 100 17.98 10.99 11.95
N TRP A 101 17.68 10.85 13.23
CA TRP A 101 16.81 9.79 13.73
C TRP A 101 15.41 9.87 13.16
N ALA A 102 14.78 11.06 13.21
CA ALA A 102 13.48 11.29 12.61
C ALA A 102 13.49 10.98 11.10
N TYR A 103 14.53 11.39 10.37
CA TYR A 103 14.69 11.08 8.96
C TYR A 103 14.77 9.57 8.69
N VAL A 104 15.57 8.82 9.45
CA VAL A 104 15.65 7.35 9.34
C VAL A 104 14.28 6.71 9.59
N LEU A 105 13.53 7.21 10.57
CA LEU A 105 12.17 6.72 10.86
C LEU A 105 11.17 7.05 9.74
N VAL A 106 11.27 8.21 9.09
CA VAL A 106 10.48 8.51 7.88
C VAL A 106 10.78 7.48 6.81
N VAL A 107 12.06 7.30 6.44
CA VAL A 107 12.47 6.38 5.37
C VAL A 107 12.07 4.94 5.67
N PHE A 108 12.23 4.49 6.92
CA PHE A 108 11.84 3.14 7.32
C PHE A 108 10.32 2.95 7.34
N GLY A 109 9.57 3.96 7.79
CA GLY A 109 8.11 3.95 7.76
C GLY A 109 7.57 3.89 6.33
N GLU A 110 8.06 4.78 5.46
CA GLU A 110 7.74 4.79 4.03
C GLU A 110 8.09 3.45 3.38
N PHE A 111 9.26 2.88 3.66
CA PHE A 111 9.63 1.56 3.14
C PHE A 111 8.66 0.44 3.58
N GLY A 112 8.15 0.51 4.81
CA GLY A 112 7.11 -0.41 5.29
C GLY A 112 5.77 -0.26 4.55
N ILE A 113 5.45 0.94 4.06
CA ILE A 113 4.29 1.18 3.18
C ILE A 113 4.59 0.67 1.77
N THR A 114 5.67 1.14 1.14
CA THR A 114 5.98 0.89 -0.27
C THR A 114 6.34 -0.57 -0.55
N ALA A 115 7.37 -1.10 0.10
CA ALA A 115 7.75 -2.50 -0.09
C ALA A 115 6.82 -3.47 0.62
N GLY A 116 6.23 -3.06 1.74
CA GLY A 116 5.32 -3.87 2.54
C GLY A 116 3.86 -3.76 2.09
N ALA A 117 3.12 -2.82 2.67
CA ALA A 117 1.66 -2.70 2.51
C ALA A 117 1.23 -2.70 1.04
N HIS A 118 2.00 -2.03 0.19
CA HIS A 118 1.74 -1.81 -1.23
C HIS A 118 2.21 -2.97 -2.11
N ARG A 119 3.51 -3.11 -2.36
CA ARG A 119 4.04 -4.06 -3.35
C ARG A 119 3.94 -5.52 -2.89
N LEU A 120 4.13 -5.81 -1.60
CA LEU A 120 4.06 -7.16 -1.05
C LEU A 120 2.62 -7.59 -0.77
N TRP A 121 1.92 -6.87 0.11
CA TRP A 121 0.61 -7.31 0.59
C TRP A 121 -0.54 -6.89 -0.32
N ALA A 122 -0.62 -5.65 -0.81
CA ALA A 122 -1.73 -5.25 -1.68
C ALA A 122 -1.63 -5.91 -3.06
N HIS A 123 -0.45 -5.88 -3.69
CA HIS A 123 -0.27 -6.29 -5.09
C HIS A 123 0.38 -7.65 -5.33
N ARG A 124 0.97 -8.26 -4.29
CA ARG A 124 1.60 -9.59 -4.40
C ARG A 124 2.67 -9.63 -5.52
N CYS A 125 3.45 -8.55 -5.66
CA CYS A 125 4.46 -8.42 -6.71
C CYS A 125 5.71 -9.27 -6.46
N TYR A 126 5.94 -9.68 -5.21
CA TYR A 126 7.02 -10.57 -4.81
C TYR A 126 6.63 -11.35 -3.55
N LYS A 127 7.44 -12.34 -3.17
CA LYS A 127 7.30 -13.10 -1.93
C LYS A 127 8.42 -12.77 -0.96
N ALA A 128 8.11 -12.75 0.33
CA ALA A 128 9.06 -12.45 1.39
C ALA A 128 9.09 -13.55 2.45
N LYS A 129 10.30 -13.91 2.92
CA LYS A 129 10.48 -14.79 4.07
C LYS A 129 10.04 -14.08 5.36
N LEU A 130 9.76 -14.86 6.40
CA LEU A 130 9.25 -14.35 7.68
C LEU A 130 10.05 -13.16 8.26
N PRO A 131 11.40 -13.15 8.28
CA PRO A 131 12.16 -12.02 8.83
C PRO A 131 11.87 -10.70 8.10
N LEU A 132 11.81 -10.73 6.76
CA LEU A 132 11.52 -9.54 5.97
C LEU A 132 10.07 -9.09 6.16
N ARG A 133 9.11 -10.03 6.22
CA ARG A 133 7.70 -9.69 6.49
C ARG A 133 7.53 -9.00 7.84
N VAL A 134 8.19 -9.49 8.89
CA VAL A 134 8.16 -8.87 10.22
C VAL A 134 8.82 -7.48 10.17
N PHE A 135 9.98 -7.35 9.53
CA PHE A 135 10.67 -6.07 9.36
C PHE A 135 9.79 -5.01 8.67
N LEU A 136 9.14 -5.39 7.56
CA LEU A 136 8.22 -4.53 6.83
C LEU A 136 6.97 -4.19 7.66
N ALA A 137 6.44 -5.13 8.43
CA ALA A 137 5.28 -4.89 9.29
C ALA A 137 5.58 -3.89 10.42
N VAL A 138 6.80 -3.91 10.98
CA VAL A 138 7.25 -2.91 11.95
C VAL A 138 7.34 -1.52 11.31
N GLY A 139 7.93 -1.42 10.12
CA GLY A 139 7.96 -0.17 9.34
C GLY A 139 6.55 0.35 9.01
N GLN A 140 5.65 -0.53 8.56
CA GLN A 140 4.26 -0.17 8.26
C GLN A 140 3.52 0.33 9.50
N THR A 141 3.75 -0.31 10.65
CA THR A 141 3.15 0.12 11.92
C THR A 141 3.68 1.49 12.34
N LEU A 142 4.99 1.75 12.19
CA LEU A 142 5.61 3.08 12.41
C LEU A 142 5.00 4.18 11.51
N ALA A 143 4.56 3.82 10.29
CA ALA A 143 3.90 4.74 9.37
C ALA A 143 2.47 5.10 9.79
N LEU A 144 1.81 4.27 10.61
CA LEU A 144 0.51 4.54 11.23
C LEU A 144 -0.63 4.84 10.24
N GLN A 145 -0.68 4.13 9.11
CA GLN A 145 -1.69 4.32 8.06
C GLN A 145 -2.75 3.21 8.06
N ASN A 146 -3.37 2.94 9.22
CA ASN A 146 -4.17 1.72 9.48
C ASN A 146 -3.36 0.42 9.42
N ASP A 147 -3.94 -0.66 9.93
CA ASP A 147 -3.32 -1.98 9.88
C ASP A 147 -3.22 -2.49 8.43
N ILE A 148 -2.28 -3.42 8.20
CA ILE A 148 -1.94 -3.90 6.85
C ILE A 148 -3.18 -4.40 6.10
N TYR A 149 -4.10 -5.09 6.79
CA TYR A 149 -5.30 -5.62 6.16
C TYR A 149 -6.21 -4.51 5.62
N VAL A 150 -6.48 -3.47 6.42
CA VAL A 150 -7.32 -2.34 5.98
C VAL A 150 -6.66 -1.58 4.85
N TRP A 151 -5.37 -1.26 5.00
CA TRP A 151 -4.62 -0.53 3.99
C TRP A 151 -4.64 -1.29 2.66
N SER A 152 -4.26 -2.58 2.65
CA SER A 152 -4.22 -3.38 1.43
C SER A 152 -5.61 -3.63 0.83
N ARG A 153 -6.66 -3.80 1.65
CA ARG A 153 -8.03 -3.92 1.13
C ARG A 153 -8.46 -2.63 0.41
N ASP A 154 -8.30 -1.49 1.06
CA ASP A 154 -8.70 -0.20 0.49
C ASP A 154 -7.87 0.11 -0.78
N HIS A 155 -6.59 -0.24 -0.80
CA HIS A 155 -5.71 -0.10 -1.96
C HIS A 155 -6.14 -1.01 -3.14
N ARG A 156 -6.54 -2.25 -2.87
CA ARG A 156 -7.09 -3.15 -3.92
C ARG A 156 -8.38 -2.61 -4.51
N VAL A 157 -9.24 -1.99 -3.69
CA VAL A 157 -10.47 -1.34 -4.15
C VAL A 157 -10.13 -0.12 -5.01
N HIS A 158 -9.18 0.70 -4.56
CA HIS A 158 -8.69 1.85 -5.31
C HIS A 158 -8.24 1.47 -6.73
N HIS A 159 -7.37 0.48 -6.89
CA HIS A 159 -6.95 0.05 -8.24
C HIS A 159 -8.09 -0.51 -9.09
N LYS A 160 -9.00 -1.29 -8.50
CA LYS A 160 -10.06 -1.96 -9.26
C LYS A 160 -11.16 -0.99 -9.71
N PHE A 161 -11.38 0.08 -8.95
CA PHE A 161 -12.48 1.02 -9.19
C PHE A 161 -12.01 2.48 -9.15
N SER A 162 -10.78 2.72 -9.58
CA SER A 162 -10.11 4.03 -9.57
C SER A 162 -11.00 5.09 -10.22
N GLU A 163 -10.97 6.31 -9.68
CA GLU A 163 -11.75 7.45 -10.21
C GLU A 163 -13.28 7.32 -10.11
N THR A 164 -13.81 6.29 -9.45
CA THR A 164 -15.26 6.11 -9.22
C THR A 164 -15.66 6.39 -7.78
N ASN A 165 -16.97 6.38 -7.47
CA ASN A 165 -17.47 6.44 -6.09
C ASN A 165 -16.99 5.29 -5.20
N ALA A 166 -16.53 4.19 -5.78
CA ALA A 166 -15.99 3.05 -5.03
C ALA A 166 -14.51 3.23 -4.65
N ASP A 167 -13.81 4.20 -5.26
CA ASP A 167 -12.45 4.56 -4.88
C ASP A 167 -12.45 5.33 -3.55
N PRO A 168 -11.77 4.82 -2.49
CA PRO A 168 -11.71 5.50 -1.19
C PRO A 168 -11.21 6.95 -1.27
N HIS A 169 -10.30 7.25 -2.18
CA HIS A 169 -9.66 8.56 -2.33
C HIS A 169 -9.80 9.10 -3.77
N ASN A 170 -10.99 8.88 -4.35
CA ASN A 170 -11.38 9.33 -5.69
C ASN A 170 -10.87 10.74 -6.06
N ALA A 171 -9.87 10.79 -6.95
CA ALA A 171 -9.25 12.03 -7.41
C ALA A 171 -10.21 12.96 -8.18
N ASN A 172 -11.30 12.44 -8.77
CA ASN A 172 -12.32 13.27 -9.43
C ASN A 172 -13.08 14.19 -8.47
N ARG A 173 -12.96 13.96 -7.15
CA ARG A 173 -13.51 14.86 -6.11
C ARG A 173 -12.55 16.00 -5.74
N GLY A 174 -11.42 16.10 -6.44
CA GLY A 174 -10.43 17.17 -6.32
C GLY A 174 -9.32 16.89 -5.31
N PHE A 175 -8.25 17.67 -5.42
CA PHE A 175 -7.00 17.50 -4.67
C PHE A 175 -7.21 17.36 -3.16
N PHE A 176 -8.01 18.24 -2.55
CA PHE A 176 -8.21 18.20 -1.10
C PHE A 176 -8.85 16.87 -0.66
N PHE A 177 -9.83 16.36 -1.43
CA PHE A 177 -10.49 15.11 -1.10
C PHE A 177 -9.53 13.93 -1.17
N SER A 178 -8.80 13.77 -2.29
CA SER A 178 -7.87 12.65 -2.48
C SER A 178 -6.63 12.73 -1.58
N HIS A 179 -6.24 13.94 -1.15
CA HIS A 179 -5.11 14.14 -0.26
C HIS A 179 -5.45 13.78 1.20
N VAL A 180 -6.47 14.42 1.78
CA VAL A 180 -6.82 14.20 3.21
C VAL A 180 -8.33 14.19 3.47
N GLY A 181 -9.13 14.83 2.63
CA GLY A 181 -10.57 15.00 2.84
C GLY A 181 -11.33 13.68 2.97
N TRP A 182 -10.89 12.62 2.28
CA TRP A 182 -11.48 11.28 2.39
C TRP A 182 -11.37 10.67 3.80
N LEU A 183 -10.38 11.09 4.60
CA LEU A 183 -10.21 10.68 5.99
C LEU A 183 -11.08 11.49 6.96
N LEU A 184 -11.68 12.59 6.49
CA LEU A 184 -12.48 13.52 7.28
C LEU A 184 -13.98 13.28 7.16
N CYS A 185 -14.40 12.34 6.30
CA CYS A 185 -15.81 12.01 6.08
C CYS A 185 -16.03 10.50 6.11
N LYS A 186 -17.29 10.07 6.24
CA LYS A 186 -17.63 8.66 6.04
C LYS A 186 -17.33 8.25 4.59
N LYS A 187 -16.91 7.00 4.41
CA LYS A 187 -16.72 6.40 3.09
C LYS A 187 -18.03 6.39 2.31
N HIS A 188 -17.95 6.60 1.01
CA HIS A 188 -19.12 6.41 0.14
C HIS A 188 -19.61 4.95 0.24
N PRO A 189 -20.93 4.68 0.23
CA PRO A 189 -21.47 3.31 0.32
C PRO A 189 -20.86 2.34 -0.69
N ASP A 190 -20.50 2.81 -1.89
CA ASP A 190 -19.85 2.00 -2.91
C ASP A 190 -18.47 1.47 -2.52
N VAL A 191 -17.70 2.22 -1.72
CA VAL A 191 -16.42 1.75 -1.21
C VAL A 191 -16.64 0.49 -0.36
N ILE A 192 -17.69 0.50 0.47
CA ILE A 192 -18.05 -0.63 1.33
C ILE A 192 -18.60 -1.79 0.50
N ARG A 193 -19.52 -1.50 -0.44
CA ARG A 193 -20.16 -2.49 -1.31
C ARG A 193 -19.14 -3.20 -2.18
N ARG A 194 -18.28 -2.44 -2.87
CA ARG A 194 -17.24 -2.97 -3.77
C ARG A 194 -16.05 -3.54 -2.99
N GLY A 195 -15.76 -3.04 -1.79
CA GLY A 195 -14.76 -3.61 -0.89
C GLY A 195 -15.03 -5.05 -0.46
N LYS A 196 -16.28 -5.52 -0.52
CA LYS A 196 -16.62 -6.94 -0.31
C LYS A 196 -16.28 -7.83 -1.51
N THR A 197 -15.98 -7.25 -2.66
CA THR A 197 -15.71 -7.96 -3.93
C THR A 197 -14.22 -8.14 -4.22
N VAL A 198 -13.34 -7.58 -3.39
CA VAL A 198 -11.89 -7.81 -3.49
C VAL A 198 -11.52 -9.01 -2.64
N ASP A 199 -10.75 -9.94 -3.22
CA ASP A 199 -10.19 -11.05 -2.46
C ASP A 199 -9.18 -10.51 -1.44
N VAL A 200 -9.28 -10.99 -0.19
CA VAL A 200 -8.39 -10.64 0.93
C VAL A 200 -7.98 -11.88 1.74
N ASN A 201 -8.28 -13.09 1.23
CA ASN A 201 -8.02 -14.33 1.96
C ASN A 201 -6.53 -14.54 2.22
N ASP A 202 -5.67 -14.12 1.30
CA ASP A 202 -4.23 -14.14 1.46
C ASP A 202 -3.74 -13.31 2.66
N LEU A 203 -4.36 -12.14 2.89
CA LEU A 203 -4.03 -11.26 4.01
C LEU A 203 -4.46 -11.88 5.35
N LEU A 204 -5.61 -12.54 5.36
CA LEU A 204 -6.14 -13.24 6.55
C LEU A 204 -5.33 -14.49 6.90
N GLN A 205 -4.69 -15.11 5.91
CA GLN A 205 -3.84 -16.29 6.07
C GLN A 205 -2.39 -15.94 6.43
N ASP A 206 -1.94 -14.69 6.24
CA ASP A 206 -0.60 -14.28 6.65
C ASP A 206 -0.57 -14.03 8.18
N PRO A 207 0.18 -14.84 8.96
CA PRO A 207 0.25 -14.67 10.41
C PRO A 207 0.82 -13.30 10.81
N VAL A 208 1.71 -12.70 10.02
CA VAL A 208 2.27 -11.37 10.33
C VAL A 208 1.18 -10.31 10.27
N VAL A 209 0.34 -10.34 9.23
CA VAL A 209 -0.80 -9.43 9.07
C VAL A 209 -1.82 -9.63 10.19
N PHE A 210 -2.14 -10.90 10.50
CA PHE A 210 -3.05 -11.22 11.58
C PHE A 210 -2.59 -10.68 12.94
N TYR A 211 -1.33 -10.92 13.31
CA TYR A 211 -0.78 -10.46 14.60
C TYR A 211 -0.64 -8.95 14.66
N GLN A 212 -0.20 -8.31 13.57
CA GLN A 212 -0.10 -6.86 13.49
C GLN A 212 -1.46 -6.21 13.70
N ARG A 213 -2.52 -6.72 13.05
CA ARG A 213 -3.89 -6.26 13.25
C ARG A 213 -4.39 -6.51 14.68
N LYS A 214 -4.16 -7.71 15.22
CA LYS A 214 -4.61 -8.09 16.58
C LYS A 214 -4.00 -7.20 17.66
N PHE A 215 -2.74 -6.82 17.51
CA PHE A 215 -1.99 -6.02 18.47
C PHE A 215 -1.71 -4.60 17.97
N TYR A 216 -2.53 -4.07 17.05
CA TYR A 216 -2.21 -2.84 16.35
C TYR A 216 -2.04 -1.65 17.30
N LEU A 217 -2.95 -1.45 18.25
CA LEU A 217 -2.87 -0.36 19.23
C LEU A 217 -1.59 -0.37 20.10
N PRO A 218 -1.24 -1.48 20.80
CA PRO A 218 0.00 -1.50 21.56
C PRO A 218 1.25 -1.39 20.67
N LEU A 219 1.23 -1.97 19.47
CA LEU A 219 2.35 -1.85 18.53
C LEU A 219 2.55 -0.39 18.10
N ILE A 220 1.48 0.34 17.76
CA ILE A 220 1.54 1.77 17.44
C ILE A 220 2.11 2.59 18.59
N LEU A 221 1.65 2.35 19.82
CA LEU A 221 2.16 3.09 20.97
C LEU A 221 3.68 2.90 21.11
N ILE A 222 4.15 1.68 20.90
CA ILE A 222 5.57 1.35 20.97
C ILE A 222 6.33 1.99 19.79
N THR A 223 5.90 1.75 18.55
CA THR A 223 6.66 2.11 17.35
C THR A 223 6.52 3.58 16.95
N CYS A 224 5.37 4.20 17.20
CA CYS A 224 5.09 5.58 16.74
C CYS A 224 5.29 6.64 17.82
N VAL A 225 5.31 6.25 19.10
CA VAL A 225 5.38 7.19 20.22
C VAL A 225 6.56 6.89 21.14
N VAL A 226 6.58 5.72 21.78
CA VAL A 226 7.58 5.39 22.80
C VAL A 226 8.97 5.31 22.19
N MET A 227 9.16 4.47 21.16
CA MET A 227 10.48 4.26 20.55
C MET A 227 11.03 5.55 19.91
N PRO A 228 10.26 6.32 19.11
CA PRO A 228 10.78 7.55 18.51
C PRO A 228 11.12 8.63 19.54
N THR A 229 10.44 8.67 20.69
CA THR A 229 10.66 9.68 21.76
C THR A 229 11.76 9.29 22.74
N VAL A 230 11.78 8.03 23.19
CA VAL A 230 12.69 7.58 24.25
C VAL A 230 14.11 7.41 23.73
N VAL A 231 14.28 6.97 22.47
CA VAL A 231 15.63 6.79 21.90
C VAL A 231 16.42 8.10 21.90
N PRO A 232 15.92 9.24 21.39
CA PRO A 232 16.64 10.51 21.48
C PRO A 232 16.92 11.01 22.89
N TRP A 233 15.92 10.86 23.76
CA TRP A 233 16.03 11.29 25.15
C TRP A 233 17.12 10.51 25.90
N TYR A 234 17.15 9.19 25.73
CA TYR A 234 18.06 8.32 26.47
C TYR A 234 19.50 8.33 25.91
N TYR A 235 19.67 8.21 24.57
CA TYR A 235 20.98 7.94 24.00
C TYR A 235 21.83 9.19 23.73
N TRP A 236 21.21 10.34 23.44
CA TRP A 236 21.95 11.59 23.19
C TRP A 236 21.40 12.78 23.98
N GLY A 237 20.58 12.52 25.00
CA GLY A 237 20.10 13.51 25.95
C GLY A 237 19.24 14.60 25.32
N GLU A 238 18.44 14.27 24.31
CA GLU A 238 17.44 15.21 23.78
C GLU A 238 16.37 15.49 24.84
N SER A 239 15.73 16.67 24.81
CA SER A 239 14.58 16.90 25.71
C SER A 239 13.40 16.00 25.31
N LEU A 240 12.61 15.49 26.27
CA LEU A 240 11.43 14.67 25.97
C LEU A 240 10.43 15.41 25.06
N THR A 241 10.24 16.71 25.30
CA THR A 241 9.38 17.57 24.49
C THR A 241 9.88 17.61 23.04
N THR A 242 11.16 17.93 22.83
CA THR A 242 11.75 17.99 21.49
C THR A 242 11.70 16.64 20.80
N ALA A 243 12.08 15.56 21.48
CA ALA A 243 12.06 14.21 20.95
C ALA A 243 10.63 13.79 20.52
N PHE A 244 9.63 14.06 21.35
CA PHE A 244 8.24 13.72 21.05
C PHE A 244 7.71 14.51 19.85
N PHE A 245 7.81 15.85 19.87
CA PHE A 245 7.25 16.67 18.80
C PHE A 245 8.00 16.53 17.47
N VAL A 246 9.32 16.31 17.49
CA VAL A 246 10.12 16.14 16.27
C VAL A 246 10.06 14.70 15.75
N ALA A 247 10.49 13.73 16.55
CA ALA A 247 10.68 12.35 16.09
C ALA A 247 9.40 11.51 16.08
N SER A 248 8.37 11.87 16.86
CA SER A 248 7.06 11.22 16.79
C SER A 248 6.08 11.99 15.90
N ILE A 249 5.72 13.23 16.29
CA ILE A 249 4.60 13.96 15.68
C ILE A 249 4.96 14.57 14.31
N PHE A 250 5.98 15.43 14.25
CA PHE A 250 6.36 16.09 12.99
C PHE A 250 6.75 15.07 11.92
N ARG A 251 7.61 14.10 12.29
CA ARG A 251 7.95 12.95 11.44
C ARG A 251 6.70 12.24 10.90
N TYR A 252 5.71 11.96 11.75
CA TYR A 252 4.49 11.27 11.35
C TYR A 252 3.70 12.07 10.32
N VAL A 253 3.52 13.38 10.55
CA VAL A 253 2.81 14.25 9.60
C VAL A 253 3.53 14.34 8.26
N ILE A 254 4.86 14.34 8.24
CA ILE A 254 5.63 14.28 6.99
C ILE A 254 5.35 12.97 6.25
N THR A 255 5.46 11.81 6.92
CA THR A 255 5.13 10.50 6.34
C THR A 255 3.72 10.48 5.74
N LEU A 256 2.70 10.99 6.47
CA LEU A 256 1.34 11.07 5.97
C LEU A 256 1.23 11.89 4.68
N ASN A 257 1.73 13.12 4.67
CA ASN A 257 1.60 14.01 3.52
C ASN A 257 2.39 13.50 2.30
N VAL A 258 3.55 12.87 2.52
CA VAL A 258 4.32 12.22 1.46
C VAL A 258 3.52 11.09 0.81
N THR A 259 2.90 10.21 1.61
CA THR A 259 2.03 9.16 1.06
C THR A 259 0.79 9.74 0.38
N TRP A 260 0.15 10.75 0.97
CA TRP A 260 -1.06 11.36 0.42
C TRP A 260 -0.84 12.12 -0.89
N LEU A 261 0.39 12.56 -1.17
CA LEU A 261 0.75 13.11 -2.49
C LEU A 261 0.62 12.07 -3.61
N VAL A 262 0.78 10.78 -3.31
CA VAL A 262 0.58 9.70 -4.29
C VAL A 262 -0.90 9.66 -4.69
N ASN A 263 -1.81 9.69 -3.73
CA ASN A 263 -3.26 9.68 -4.00
C ASN A 263 -3.76 10.96 -4.69
N SER A 264 -3.13 12.11 -4.41
CA SER A 264 -3.56 13.40 -4.93
C SER A 264 -2.73 13.87 -6.13
N ALA A 265 -1.49 14.30 -5.91
CA ALA A 265 -0.67 14.88 -6.95
C ALA A 265 -0.36 13.88 -8.08
N ALA A 266 -0.11 12.60 -7.77
CA ALA A 266 0.16 11.59 -8.78
C ALA A 266 -1.09 11.07 -9.51
N HIS A 267 -2.29 11.53 -9.16
CA HIS A 267 -3.51 11.33 -9.96
C HIS A 267 -3.93 12.58 -10.75
N MET A 268 -3.21 13.69 -10.63
CA MET A 268 -3.63 14.97 -11.21
C MET A 268 -2.57 15.62 -12.09
N TRP A 269 -1.29 15.47 -11.75
CA TRP A 269 -0.21 16.19 -12.43
C TRP A 269 0.95 15.26 -12.78
N GLY A 270 1.30 15.27 -14.06
CA GLY A 270 2.37 14.46 -14.63
C GLY A 270 2.06 14.11 -16.08
N ASN A 271 2.87 13.21 -16.63
CA ASN A 271 2.65 12.66 -17.97
C ASN A 271 1.97 11.28 -17.89
N HIS A 272 1.44 10.81 -19.01
CA HIS A 272 0.74 9.52 -19.13
C HIS A 272 1.36 8.64 -20.23
N PRO A 273 2.65 8.28 -20.10
CA PRO A 273 3.40 7.56 -21.15
C PRO A 273 2.85 6.18 -21.50
N TYR A 274 2.13 5.52 -20.58
CA TYR A 274 1.63 4.15 -20.75
C TYR A 274 0.15 4.11 -21.08
N ASP A 275 -0.66 4.93 -20.41
CA ASP A 275 -2.09 5.04 -20.69
C ASP A 275 -2.63 6.45 -20.38
N LYS A 276 -3.02 7.18 -21.42
CA LYS A 276 -3.63 8.52 -21.33
C LYS A 276 -5.11 8.52 -20.98
N GLY A 277 -5.75 7.35 -20.95
CA GLY A 277 -7.17 7.18 -20.61
C GLY A 277 -7.45 7.11 -19.12
N ILE A 278 -6.41 7.05 -18.28
CA ILE A 278 -6.50 7.00 -16.81
C ILE A 278 -5.90 8.25 -16.19
N ASN A 279 -6.35 8.63 -14.99
CA ASN A 279 -5.84 9.80 -14.27
C ASN A 279 -4.41 9.64 -13.67
N PRO A 280 -4.01 8.47 -13.12
CA PRO A 280 -2.66 8.24 -12.60
C PRO A 280 -1.56 8.70 -13.56
N ALA A 281 -0.64 9.52 -13.07
CA ALA A 281 0.36 10.23 -13.84
C ALA A 281 1.78 9.95 -13.31
N GLU A 282 2.77 9.99 -14.19
CA GLU A 282 4.17 9.96 -13.80
C GLU A 282 4.58 11.31 -13.22
N ASN A 283 4.90 11.35 -11.93
CA ASN A 283 5.29 12.56 -11.22
C ASN A 283 6.64 12.38 -10.52
N ARG A 284 7.69 12.98 -11.10
CA ARG A 284 9.08 12.88 -10.61
C ARG A 284 9.26 13.46 -9.21
N PHE A 285 8.54 14.53 -8.88
CA PHE A 285 8.62 15.16 -7.56
C PHE A 285 8.03 14.23 -6.49
N VAL A 286 6.86 13.66 -6.78
CA VAL A 286 6.25 12.65 -5.91
C VAL A 286 7.17 11.43 -5.79
N ALA A 287 7.72 10.92 -6.89
CA ALA A 287 8.59 9.75 -6.88
C ALA A 287 9.84 9.95 -6.00
N PHE A 288 10.41 11.15 -5.97
CA PHE A 288 11.52 11.49 -5.09
C PHE A 288 11.09 11.49 -3.61
N LEU A 289 9.96 12.13 -3.28
CA LEU A 289 9.49 12.22 -1.90
C LEU A 289 8.99 10.88 -1.34
N SER A 290 8.23 10.11 -2.15
CA SER A 290 7.62 8.84 -1.77
C SER A 290 8.48 7.61 -2.08
N ILE A 291 9.80 7.80 -2.21
CA ILE A 291 10.78 6.70 -2.34
C ILE A 291 10.44 5.74 -3.51
N GLY A 292 9.90 6.28 -4.61
CA GLY A 292 9.63 5.58 -5.86
C GLY A 292 8.16 5.39 -6.24
N GLU A 293 7.19 5.85 -5.44
CA GLU A 293 5.76 5.61 -5.73
C GLU A 293 5.09 6.65 -6.64
N GLY A 294 5.84 7.63 -7.14
CA GLY A 294 5.33 8.67 -8.06
C GLY A 294 5.27 8.25 -9.52
N TRP A 295 5.74 7.05 -9.89
CA TRP A 295 5.60 6.46 -11.23
C TRP A 295 4.22 5.82 -11.40
N HIS A 296 3.19 6.66 -11.24
CA HIS A 296 1.84 6.18 -10.92
C HIS A 296 1.05 5.75 -12.16
N ASN A 297 1.34 6.32 -13.34
CA ASN A 297 0.76 5.85 -14.60
C ASN A 297 1.22 4.42 -14.89
N TYR A 298 2.52 4.15 -14.76
CA TYR A 298 3.09 2.80 -14.90
C TYR A 298 2.45 1.85 -13.90
N HIS A 299 2.41 2.26 -12.63
CA HIS A 299 1.91 1.43 -11.56
C HIS A 299 0.45 1.01 -11.75
N HIS A 300 -0.42 1.93 -12.17
CA HIS A 300 -1.83 1.58 -12.42
C HIS A 300 -2.04 0.74 -13.67
N VAL A 301 -1.16 0.87 -14.66
CA VAL A 301 -1.18 0.03 -15.87
C VAL A 301 -0.65 -1.38 -15.59
N PHE A 302 0.39 -1.49 -14.76
CA PHE A 302 1.06 -2.76 -14.41
C PHE A 302 1.18 -2.94 -12.88
N PRO A 303 0.05 -3.12 -12.17
CA PRO A 303 0.04 -3.13 -10.70
C PRO A 303 0.83 -4.28 -10.08
N TRP A 304 1.10 -5.33 -10.86
CA TRP A 304 1.80 -6.54 -10.44
C TRP A 304 3.33 -6.46 -10.58
N ASP A 305 3.89 -5.39 -11.16
CA ASP A 305 5.35 -5.22 -11.26
C ASP A 305 5.94 -4.81 -9.89
N TYR A 306 6.96 -5.54 -9.41
CA TYR A 306 7.58 -5.26 -8.10
C TYR A 306 8.36 -3.95 -8.05
N LYS A 307 8.79 -3.42 -9.20
CA LYS A 307 9.49 -2.15 -9.31
C LYS A 307 8.49 -1.00 -9.19
N ALA A 308 7.22 -1.20 -9.57
CA ALA A 308 6.20 -0.15 -9.70
C ALA A 308 6.62 1.01 -10.64
N SER A 309 7.64 0.78 -11.49
CA SER A 309 8.15 1.76 -12.45
C SER A 309 8.97 1.07 -13.53
N GLU A 310 8.94 1.61 -14.75
CA GLU A 310 9.98 1.36 -15.75
C GLU A 310 11.06 2.44 -15.69
N LEU A 311 10.65 3.71 -15.73
CA LEU A 311 11.53 4.88 -15.82
C LEU A 311 12.03 5.31 -14.44
N GLY A 312 12.83 4.47 -13.79
CA GLY A 312 13.38 4.76 -12.48
C GLY A 312 14.85 4.37 -12.37
N LYS A 313 15.76 5.36 -12.41
CA LYS A 313 17.12 5.14 -11.88
C LYS A 313 17.01 4.85 -10.37
N PHE A 314 18.01 4.18 -9.81
CA PHE A 314 18.08 3.90 -8.36
C PHE A 314 17.71 5.11 -7.49
N SER A 315 18.15 6.32 -7.86
CA SER A 315 17.94 7.57 -7.11
C SER A 315 16.48 8.01 -6.98
N ILE A 316 15.57 7.48 -7.80
CA ILE A 316 14.16 7.87 -7.87
C ILE A 316 13.23 6.65 -7.77
N ASN A 317 13.78 5.49 -7.38
CA ASN A 317 13.03 4.35 -6.88
C ASN A 317 13.86 3.53 -5.86
N PRO A 318 14.19 4.10 -4.69
CA PRO A 318 14.98 3.39 -3.69
C PRO A 318 14.27 2.13 -3.15
N THR A 319 12.93 2.11 -3.13
CA THR A 319 12.15 0.94 -2.70
C THR A 319 12.52 -0.31 -3.52
N LYS A 320 12.57 -0.20 -4.85
CA LYS A 320 12.98 -1.28 -5.75
C LYS A 320 14.36 -1.82 -5.37
N ALA A 321 15.31 -0.92 -5.13
CA ALA A 321 16.68 -1.34 -4.86
C ALA A 321 16.86 -1.99 -3.49
N ILE A 322 16.09 -1.56 -2.48
CA ILE A 322 16.09 -2.23 -1.18
C ILE A 322 15.45 -3.62 -1.31
N ILE A 323 14.39 -3.78 -2.12
CA ILE A 323 13.84 -5.11 -2.43
C ILE A 323 14.88 -6.01 -3.11
N ASP A 324 15.63 -5.49 -4.09
CA ASP A 324 16.73 -6.23 -4.74
C ASP A 324 17.80 -6.67 -3.74
N PHE A 325 18.17 -5.79 -2.80
CA PHE A 325 19.12 -6.13 -1.74
C PHE A 325 18.60 -7.28 -0.88
N PHE A 326 17.33 -7.26 -0.49
CA PHE A 326 16.73 -8.38 0.24
C PHE A 326 16.58 -9.64 -0.62
N ALA A 327 16.41 -9.51 -1.94
CA ALA A 327 16.41 -10.65 -2.85
C ALA A 327 17.80 -11.28 -2.94
N TRP A 328 18.85 -10.46 -3.02
CA TRP A 328 20.23 -10.91 -2.95
C TRP A 328 20.57 -11.64 -1.64
N LEU A 329 20.02 -11.18 -0.50
CA LEU A 329 20.08 -11.89 0.78
C LEU A 329 19.23 -13.18 0.83
N GLY A 330 18.44 -13.46 -0.20
CA GLY A 330 17.50 -14.58 -0.25
C GLY A 330 16.30 -14.43 0.69
N LEU A 331 15.97 -13.21 1.12
CA LEU A 331 14.82 -12.87 1.96
C LEU A 331 13.60 -12.44 1.15
N ALA A 332 13.80 -11.91 -0.06
CA ALA A 332 12.77 -11.71 -1.07
C ALA A 332 13.00 -12.67 -2.26
N TYR A 333 11.94 -13.10 -2.94
CA TYR A 333 12.01 -13.99 -4.10
C TYR A 333 10.73 -13.86 -4.93
N ASP A 334 10.72 -14.47 -6.13
CA ASP A 334 9.55 -14.42 -7.04
C ASP A 334 9.16 -12.98 -7.43
N LEU A 335 10.17 -12.14 -7.71
CA LEU A 335 10.01 -10.73 -8.07
C LEU A 335 9.44 -10.64 -9.49
N LYS A 336 8.18 -10.23 -9.62
CA LYS A 336 7.47 -10.14 -10.91
C LYS A 336 7.82 -8.86 -11.63
N SER A 337 8.28 -8.93 -12.87
CA SER A 337 8.53 -7.75 -13.68
C SER A 337 7.94 -7.85 -15.07
N VAL A 338 7.43 -6.73 -15.59
CA VAL A 338 6.81 -6.63 -16.89
C VAL A 338 7.88 -6.74 -17.99
N PRO A 339 7.72 -7.69 -18.93
CA PRO A 339 8.60 -7.77 -20.10
C PRO A 339 8.51 -6.50 -20.96
N GLU A 340 9.64 -6.06 -21.51
CA GLU A 340 9.72 -4.86 -22.34
C GLU A 340 8.76 -4.88 -23.53
N ARG A 341 8.53 -6.05 -24.15
CA ARG A 341 7.54 -6.19 -25.24
C ARG A 341 6.14 -5.73 -24.83
N ILE A 342 5.71 -6.06 -23.60
CA ILE A 342 4.38 -5.73 -23.10
C ILE A 342 4.29 -4.22 -22.84
N ILE A 343 5.35 -3.64 -22.29
CA ILE A 343 5.46 -2.20 -22.07
C ILE A 343 5.36 -1.46 -23.41
N ARG A 344 6.21 -1.80 -24.38
CA ARG A 344 6.25 -1.16 -25.70
C ARG A 344 4.90 -1.19 -26.39
N ASN A 345 4.25 -2.36 -26.42
CA ASN A 345 2.92 -2.50 -27.01
C ASN A 345 1.87 -1.63 -26.30
N ARG A 346 1.94 -1.53 -24.96
CA ARG A 346 1.02 -0.68 -24.20
C ARG A 346 1.24 0.81 -24.49
N VAL A 347 2.50 1.25 -24.49
CA VAL A 347 2.89 2.63 -24.84
C VAL A 347 2.37 3.02 -26.23
N GLN A 348 2.59 2.18 -27.24
CA GLN A 348 2.16 2.47 -28.61
C GLN A 348 0.63 2.48 -28.75
N ARG A 349 -0.08 1.65 -27.99
CA ARG A 349 -1.54 1.54 -28.05
C ARG A 349 -2.27 2.66 -27.32
N THR A 350 -1.81 3.02 -26.12
CA THR A 350 -2.56 3.92 -25.21
C THR A 350 -1.75 5.08 -24.63
N GLY A 351 -0.44 5.15 -24.89
CA GLY A 351 0.41 6.22 -24.37
C GLY A 351 0.03 7.61 -24.92
N ASP A 352 0.45 8.64 -24.19
CA ASP A 352 0.28 10.06 -24.57
C ASP A 352 1.36 10.58 -25.55
N GLY A 353 2.33 9.74 -25.91
CA GLY A 353 3.45 10.10 -26.79
C GLY A 353 4.70 10.62 -26.07
N THR A 354 4.70 10.72 -24.73
CA THR A 354 5.85 11.21 -23.96
C THR A 354 6.92 10.15 -23.70
N HIS A 355 6.62 8.87 -23.95
CA HIS A 355 7.57 7.77 -23.81
C HIS A 355 8.46 7.64 -25.05
N PRO A 356 9.77 7.34 -24.93
CA PRO A 356 10.66 7.14 -26.09
C PRO A 356 10.15 6.12 -27.13
N PHE A 357 9.57 5.01 -26.67
CA PHE A 357 8.98 3.99 -27.56
C PHE A 357 7.82 4.50 -28.42
N ALA A 358 7.22 5.66 -28.13
CA ALA A 358 6.19 6.24 -28.97
C ALA A 358 6.73 6.76 -30.31
N LEU A 359 8.05 6.94 -30.43
CA LEU A 359 8.72 7.46 -31.63
C LEU A 359 9.38 6.35 -32.47
N GLU A 360 9.30 5.09 -32.03
CA GLU A 360 9.95 3.95 -32.67
C GLU A 360 8.91 3.04 -33.34
N ASP A 361 9.20 2.60 -34.57
CA ASP A 361 8.44 1.53 -35.23
C ASP A 361 8.51 0.26 -34.38
N SER A 362 7.35 -0.32 -34.02
CA SER A 362 7.35 -1.59 -33.27
C SER A 362 7.83 -2.72 -34.17
N PRO A 363 8.83 -3.52 -33.75
CA PRO A 363 9.12 -4.78 -34.42
C PRO A 363 8.06 -5.86 -34.12
N TYR A 364 7.12 -5.60 -33.20
CA TYR A 364 6.05 -6.52 -32.80
C TYR A 364 4.74 -6.11 -33.49
N ALA A 365 4.11 -7.05 -34.19
CA ALA A 365 2.84 -6.82 -34.88
C ALA A 365 1.66 -6.84 -33.90
N PHE A 366 0.54 -6.21 -34.26
CA PHE A 366 -0.72 -6.31 -33.50
C PHE A 366 -1.20 -7.77 -33.37
N ASP A 367 -0.81 -8.66 -34.28
CA ASP A 367 -1.17 -10.09 -34.23
C ASP A 367 -0.30 -10.89 -33.25
N ASP A 368 0.85 -10.37 -32.83
CA ASP A 368 1.68 -10.95 -31.75
C ASP A 368 1.04 -10.72 -30.35
N MET A 369 -0.14 -10.11 -30.32
CA MET A 369 -0.92 -9.77 -29.12
C MET A 369 -1.99 -10.81 -28.76
N GLU A 370 -2.01 -12.00 -29.38
CA GLU A 370 -2.85 -13.09 -28.87
C GLU A 370 -2.40 -13.47 -27.46
N PHE A 371 -3.20 -13.06 -26.48
CA PHE A 371 -2.96 -13.29 -25.07
C PHE A 371 -3.24 -14.75 -24.73
N GLU A 372 -2.20 -15.57 -24.56
CA GLU A 372 -2.35 -16.76 -23.73
C GLU A 372 -2.43 -16.31 -22.27
N GLU A 373 -3.60 -16.40 -21.64
CA GLU A 373 -3.79 -16.21 -20.19
C GLU A 373 -2.78 -17.03 -19.36
N ALA A 374 -2.23 -18.12 -19.93
CA ALA A 374 -1.20 -18.96 -19.33
C ALA A 374 0.17 -18.26 -19.15
N GLN A 375 0.51 -17.23 -19.94
CA GLN A 375 1.77 -16.49 -19.81
C GLN A 375 1.83 -15.56 -18.59
N PHE A 376 0.69 -15.30 -17.94
CA PHE A 376 0.63 -14.59 -16.66
C PHE A 376 0.95 -15.49 -15.46
N CYS A 377 1.16 -16.79 -15.69
CA CYS A 377 1.39 -17.81 -14.68
C CYS A 377 2.58 -18.72 -15.04
N GLU A 378 3.77 -18.18 -15.34
CA GLU A 378 4.98 -18.98 -15.12
C GLU A 378 5.34 -18.98 -13.63
N ILE A 379 4.60 -19.80 -12.87
CA ILE A 379 4.96 -20.26 -11.53
C ILE A 379 5.31 -21.76 -11.63
N ILE A 380 6.62 -22.01 -11.63
CA ILE A 380 7.36 -23.22 -11.20
C ILE A 380 7.59 -24.35 -12.25
N PRO A 381 8.85 -24.78 -12.46
CA PRO A 381 9.18 -25.97 -13.23
C PRO A 381 8.65 -27.23 -12.54
N LYS A 382 7.97 -28.12 -13.29
CA LYS A 382 7.66 -29.47 -12.82
C LYS A 382 8.95 -30.14 -12.34
N GLU A 383 8.95 -30.59 -11.09
CA GLU A 383 9.92 -31.55 -10.59
C GLU A 383 10.04 -32.68 -11.61
N LYS A 384 11.28 -33.01 -11.99
CA LYS A 384 11.58 -34.20 -12.78
C LYS A 384 11.00 -35.38 -12.02
N GLY A 385 9.93 -35.96 -12.53
CA GLY A 385 9.44 -37.24 -12.09
C GLY A 385 10.57 -38.25 -12.25
N ASP A 386 11.08 -38.72 -11.12
CA ASP A 386 11.99 -39.86 -11.08
C ASP A 386 11.31 -41.04 -11.75
N LYS A 387 11.89 -41.47 -12.87
CA LYS A 387 11.70 -42.81 -13.39
C LYS A 387 12.09 -43.81 -12.31
N LYS A 388 11.19 -44.74 -12.00
CA LYS A 388 11.57 -46.13 -11.72
C LYS A 388 10.41 -47.06 -12.07
N LEU A 389 10.66 -47.85 -13.11
CA LEU A 389 10.12 -49.20 -13.29
C LEU A 389 10.49 -50.09 -12.10
#